data_AF-A0A3P1ZGE8-F1
#
_entry.id   AF-A0A3P1ZGE8-F1
#
_cell.length_a   1.000
_cell.length_b   1.000
_cell.length_c   1.000
_cell.angle_alpha   90.00
_cell.angle_beta   90.00
_cell.angle_gamma   90.00
#
_symmetry.space_group_name_H-M   'P 1'
#
loop_
_entity.id
_entity.type
_entity.pdbx_description
1 polymer ?
#
loop_
_entity_poly.entity_id
_entity_poly.type
_entity_poly.pdbx_seq_one_letter_code
_entity_poly.pdbx_strand_id
1 'polypeptide(L)'
;MGKRQGRVNFMAGVDKQGQFMELLVFEGACTREVVESWLEALVERLPRDANGEKQPHVVVMDNAAFHKGGRVKEIMKKARCLLLYLPPYLPQFNPIERCWLSVKCRVGQWLDWGMDLRQAV
;
A
#
# COMPACT_ATOMS: atom_id res chain seq x y z
N MET A 1 -28.96 -1.87 18.23
CA MET A 1 -27.74 -1.05 18.35
C MET A 1 -26.67 -1.65 17.45
N GLY A 2 -26.45 -1.08 16.26
CA GLY A 2 -25.40 -1.57 15.36
C GLY A 2 -24.03 -1.33 15.98
N LYS A 3 -23.31 -2.39 16.35
CA LYS A 3 -21.90 -2.27 16.72
C LYS A 3 -21.18 -1.70 15.49
N ARG A 4 -20.55 -0.52 15.60
CA ARG A 4 -19.54 -0.08 14.62
C ARG A 4 -18.49 -1.19 14.57
N GLN A 5 -18.52 -2.02 13.52
CA GLN A 5 -17.42 -2.92 13.21
C GLN A 5 -16.14 -2.08 13.09
N GLY A 6 -15.04 -2.58 13.66
CA GLY A 6 -13.75 -1.90 13.58
C GLY A 6 -13.36 -1.62 12.13
N ARG A 7 -12.73 -0.47 11.87
CA ARG A 7 -12.25 -0.14 10.53
C ARG A 7 -11.04 -1.02 10.21
N VAL A 8 -11.17 -1.86 9.19
CA VAL A 8 -10.04 -2.58 8.56
C VAL A 8 -9.44 -1.68 7.49
N ASN A 9 -8.11 -1.57 7.45
CA ASN A 9 -7.38 -0.82 6.44
C ASN A 9 -6.53 -1.78 5.61
N PHE A 10 -6.34 -1.39 4.35
CA PHE A 10 -5.49 -2.07 3.38
C PHE A 10 -4.41 -1.10 2.92
N MET A 11 -3.17 -1.58 2.84
CA MET A 11 -2.05 -0.86 2.24
C MET A 11 -1.38 -1.80 1.24
N ALA A 12 -1.15 -1.30 0.03
CA ALA A 12 -0.51 -2.07 -1.02
C ALA A 12 0.20 -1.15 -2.02
N GLY A 13 1.12 -1.73 -2.77
CA GLY A 13 1.72 -1.14 -3.96
C GLY A 13 1.13 -1.78 -5.21
N VAL A 14 1.33 -1.14 -6.36
CA VAL A 14 1.07 -1.74 -7.66
C VAL A 14 2.25 -1.49 -8.59
N ASP A 15 2.54 -2.45 -9.44
CA ASP A 15 3.53 -2.26 -10.49
C ASP A 15 2.92 -1.51 -11.70
N LYS A 16 3.75 -1.29 -12.73
CA LYS A 16 3.33 -0.60 -13.97
C LYS A 16 2.27 -1.38 -14.77
N GLN A 17 2.08 -2.67 -14.49
CA GLN A 17 1.06 -3.53 -15.09
C GLN A 17 -0.23 -3.57 -14.26
N GLY A 18 -0.26 -2.90 -13.10
CA GLY A 18 -1.40 -2.91 -12.18
C GLY A 18 -1.48 -4.17 -11.32
N GLN A 19 -0.41 -4.97 -11.25
CA GLN A 19 -0.34 -6.11 -10.33
C GLN A 19 -0.03 -5.62 -8.92
N PHE A 20 -0.79 -6.11 -7.94
CA PHE A 20 -0.56 -5.77 -6.54
C PHE A 20 0.77 -6.32 -6.04
N MET A 21 1.48 -5.50 -5.28
CA MET A 21 2.69 -5.85 -4.55
C MET A 21 2.47 -5.54 -3.07
N GLU A 22 2.98 -6.42 -2.20
CA GLU A 22 2.96 -6.26 -0.74
C GLU A 22 1.61 -5.80 -0.18
N LEU A 23 0.70 -6.74 0.07
CA LEU A 23 -0.58 -6.43 0.72
C LEU A 23 -0.45 -6.50 2.24
N LEU A 24 -0.72 -5.39 2.93
CA LEU A 24 -0.87 -5.34 4.38
C LEU A 24 -2.33 -5.05 4.73
N VAL A 25 -2.90 -5.92 5.57
CA VAL A 25 -4.24 -5.77 6.16
C VAL A 25 -4.06 -5.53 7.65
N PHE A 26 -4.65 -4.46 8.18
CA PHE A 26 -4.49 -4.10 9.59
C PHE A 26 -5.70 -3.35 10.15
N GLU A 27 -5.92 -3.48 11.45
CA GLU A 27 -6.92 -2.71 12.19
C GLU A 27 -6.29 -1.49 12.87
N GLY A 28 -7.06 -0.41 12.99
CA GLY A 28 -6.61 0.81 13.68
C GLY A 28 -6.26 1.96 12.73
N ALA A 29 -5.37 2.86 13.17
CA ALA A 29 -4.96 4.02 12.39
C ALA A 29 -3.77 3.69 11.48
N CYS A 30 -3.76 4.23 10.26
CA CYS A 30 -2.59 4.21 9.40
C CYS A 30 -1.59 5.24 9.94
N THR A 31 -0.59 4.77 10.69
CA THR A 31 0.46 5.63 11.25
C THR A 31 1.73 5.54 10.40
N ARG A 32 2.70 6.41 10.68
CA ARG A 32 4.01 6.36 10.00
C ARG A 32 4.72 5.03 10.24
N GLU A 33 4.62 4.48 11.45
CA GLU A 33 5.25 3.23 11.84
C GLU A 33 4.70 2.07 11.01
N VAL A 34 3.38 2.06 10.76
CA VAL A 34 2.75 1.08 9.85
C VAL A 34 3.29 1.22 8.42
N VAL A 35 3.44 2.45 7.93
CA VAL A 35 4.02 2.72 6.60
C VAL A 35 5.48 2.27 6.52
N GLU A 36 6.28 2.53 7.55
CA GLU A 36 7.68 2.13 7.60
C GLU A 36 7.82 0.60 7.58
N SER A 37 7.05 -0.11 8.40
CA SER A 37 7.02 -1.59 8.39
C SER A 37 6.56 -2.14 7.05
N TRP A 38 5.55 -1.54 6.43
CA TRP A 38 5.10 -1.93 5.10
C TRP A 38 6.17 -1.69 4.03
N LEU A 39 6.89 -0.56 4.07
CA LEU A 39 7.98 -0.27 3.14
C LEU A 39 9.14 -1.25 3.30
N GLU A 40 9.50 -1.64 4.53
CA GLU A 40 10.52 -2.66 4.80
C GLU A 40 10.14 -4.00 4.15
N ALA A 41 8.88 -4.41 4.24
CA ALA A 41 8.39 -5.62 3.57
C ALA A 41 8.40 -5.48 2.04
N LEU A 42 7.89 -4.35 1.53
CA LEU A 42 7.82 -4.07 0.09
C LEU A 42 9.19 -4.16 -0.57
N VAL A 43 10.21 -3.51 -0.01
CA VAL A 43 11.53 -3.42 -0.65
C VAL A 43 12.23 -4.77 -0.77
N GLU A 44 11.90 -5.74 0.07
CA GLU A 44 12.43 -7.11 -0.03
C GLU A 44 11.73 -7.93 -1.12
N ARG A 45 10.52 -7.54 -1.52
CA ARG A 45 9.75 -8.17 -2.61
C ARG A 45 9.97 -7.53 -3.98
N LEU A 46 10.66 -6.38 -4.04
CA LEU A 46 10.93 -5.73 -5.31
C LEU A 46 11.78 -6.62 -6.24
N PRO A 47 11.56 -6.56 -7.57
CA PRO A 47 12.35 -7.32 -8.52
C PRO A 47 13.85 -7.06 -8.34
N ARG A 48 14.63 -8.13 -8.45
CA ARG A 48 16.10 -8.11 -8.38
C ARG A 48 16.68 -8.25 -9.78
N ASP A 49 17.96 -7.91 -9.94
CA ASP A 49 18.64 -8.09 -11.21
C ASP A 49 18.91 -9.58 -11.50
N ALA A 50 19.55 -9.87 -12.64
CA ALA A 50 19.88 -11.23 -13.07
C ALA A 50 20.78 -12.00 -12.09
N ASN A 51 21.47 -11.31 -11.18
CA ASN A 51 22.34 -11.90 -10.17
C ASN A 51 21.65 -12.01 -8.80
N GLY A 52 20.38 -11.62 -8.68
CA GLY A 52 19.66 -11.59 -7.41
C GLY A 52 19.96 -10.36 -6.54
N GLU A 53 20.67 -9.37 -7.06
CA GLU A 53 21.04 -8.17 -6.33
C GLU A 53 19.95 -7.09 -6.40
N LYS A 54 19.97 -6.18 -5.42
CA LYS A 54 19.03 -5.04 -5.39
C LYS A 54 19.32 -4.12 -6.59
N GLN A 55 18.30 -3.88 -7.41
CA GLN A 55 18.38 -2.96 -8.55
C GLN A 55 17.64 -1.64 -8.27
N PRO A 56 17.88 -0.57 -9.06
CA PRO A 56 17.18 0.69 -8.89
C PRO A 56 15.69 0.57 -9.21
N HIS A 57 14.85 1.14 -8.34
CA HIS A 57 13.40 1.25 -8.53
C HIS A 57 12.92 2.67 -8.26
N VAL A 58 11.77 3.05 -8.82
CA VAL A 58 11.07 4.29 -8.46
C VAL A 58 9.78 3.90 -7.76
N VAL A 59 9.60 4.38 -6.53
CA VAL A 59 8.37 4.19 -5.76
C VAL A 59 7.66 5.54 -5.68
N VAL A 60 6.40 5.53 -6.11
CA VAL A 60 5.54 6.71 -6.11
C VAL A 60 4.49 6.53 -5.00
N MET A 61 4.40 7.49 -4.09
CA MET A 61 3.40 7.50 -3.02
C MET A 61 2.55 8.77 -3.09
N ASP A 62 1.33 8.73 -2.54
CA ASP A 62 0.58 9.97 -2.33
C ASP A 62 1.26 10.89 -1.30
N ASN A 63 0.85 12.15 -1.28
CA ASN A 63 1.51 13.21 -0.55
C ASN A 63 1.15 13.29 0.95
N ALA A 64 0.50 12.27 1.53
CA ALA A 64 0.05 12.29 2.91
C ALA A 64 1.17 12.52 3.93
N ALA A 65 0.85 13.18 5.03
CA ALA A 65 1.82 13.54 6.06
C ALA A 65 2.48 12.30 6.73
N PHE A 66 1.74 11.21 6.88
CA PHE A 66 2.23 9.96 7.46
C PHE A 66 3.12 9.15 6.50
N HIS A 67 3.15 9.48 5.20
CA HIS A 67 4.11 8.92 4.24
C HIS A 67 5.49 9.60 4.29
N LYS A 68 5.67 10.60 5.15
CA LYS A 68 6.87 11.45 5.20
C LYS A 68 7.53 11.43 6.57
N GLY A 69 8.84 11.67 6.56
CA GLY A 69 9.67 11.74 7.77
C GLY A 69 10.11 10.36 8.25
N GLY A 70 10.56 10.30 9.51
CA GLY A 70 11.04 9.07 10.13
C GLY A 70 12.10 8.35 9.30
N ARG A 71 11.97 7.04 9.19
CA ARG A 71 12.91 6.14 8.50
C ARG A 71 12.59 5.93 7.03
N VAL A 72 11.48 6.49 6.52
CA VAL A 72 11.01 6.29 5.14
C VAL A 72 12.13 6.53 4.12
N LYS A 73 12.79 7.70 4.16
CA LYS A 73 13.88 8.01 3.21
C LYS A 73 15.08 7.07 3.36
N GLU A 74 15.37 6.62 4.58
CA GLU A 74 16.48 5.71 4.86
C GLU A 74 16.22 4.31 4.30
N ILE A 75 15.01 3.77 4.52
CA ILE A 75 14.56 2.47 3.98
C ILE A 75 14.70 2.49 2.46
N MET A 76 14.16 3.52 1.81
CA MET A 76 14.20 3.64 0.35
C MET A 76 15.62 3.77 -0.18
N LYS A 77 16.47 4.58 0.47
CA LYS A 77 17.88 4.72 0.08
C LYS A 77 18.65 3.40 0.20
N LYS A 78 18.49 2.67 1.31
CA LYS A 78 19.12 1.35 1.53
C LYS A 78 18.67 0.33 0.49
N ALA A 79 17.43 0.43 0.02
CA ALA A 79 16.87 -0.42 -1.01
C ALA A 79 17.19 0.02 -2.45
N ARG A 80 18.04 1.05 -2.66
CA ARG A 80 18.32 1.65 -3.98
C ARG A 80 17.05 2.16 -4.69
N CYS A 81 16.05 2.59 -3.93
CA CYS A 81 14.80 3.10 -4.45
C CYS A 81 14.77 4.64 -4.43
N LEU A 82 14.34 5.24 -5.52
CA LEU A 82 13.98 6.66 -5.57
C LEU A 82 12.52 6.82 -5.12
N LEU A 83 12.31 7.60 -4.05
CA LEU A 83 10.98 7.91 -3.54
C LEU A 83 10.48 9.21 -4.15
N LEU A 84 9.33 9.16 -4.82
CA LEU A 84 8.62 10.32 -5.34
C LEU A 84 7.25 10.43 -4.67
N TYR A 85 6.85 11.67 -4.38
CA TYR A 85 5.49 11.96 -3.90
C TYR A 85 4.70 12.62 -5.00
N LEU A 86 3.44 12.21 -5.16
CA LEU A 86 2.51 12.90 -6.06
C LEU A 86 2.26 14.34 -5.58
N PRO A 87 1.96 15.27 -6.49
CA PRO A 87 1.50 16.60 -6.10
C PRO A 87 0.25 16.52 -5.21
N PRO A 88 0.06 17.48 -4.29
CA PRO A 88 -1.14 17.51 -3.48
C PRO A 88 -2.40 17.65 -4.37
N TYR A 89 -3.51 17.02 -3.97
CA TYR A 89 -4.83 17.04 -4.64
C TYR A 89 -4.94 16.33 -6.01
N LEU A 90 -4.00 15.44 -6.34
CA LEU A 90 -4.00 14.67 -7.59
C LEU A 90 -4.22 13.14 -7.40
N PRO A 91 -5.24 12.69 -6.64
CA PRO A 91 -5.47 11.26 -6.40
C PRO A 91 -5.74 10.47 -7.69
N GLN A 92 -6.32 11.09 -8.71
CA GLN A 92 -6.56 10.48 -10.02
C GLN A 92 -5.27 10.06 -10.75
N PHE A 93 -4.11 10.59 -10.35
CA PHE A 93 -2.81 10.21 -10.88
C PHE A 93 -2.16 9.05 -10.13
N ASN A 94 -2.75 8.59 -9.03
CA ASN A 94 -2.28 7.39 -8.34
C ASN A 94 -2.90 6.14 -9.01
N PRO A 95 -2.12 5.34 -9.78
CA PRO A 95 -2.68 4.23 -10.57
C PRO A 95 -3.41 3.20 -9.72
N ILE A 96 -3.04 3.06 -8.45
CA ILE A 96 -3.65 2.12 -7.52
C ILE A 96 -5.10 2.45 -7.18
N GLU A 97 -5.56 3.70 -7.36
CA GLU A 97 -6.94 4.07 -7.04
C GLU A 97 -7.95 3.29 -7.86
N ARG A 98 -7.62 2.96 -9.12
CA ARG A 98 -8.47 2.09 -9.95
C ARG A 98 -8.56 0.69 -9.37
N CYS A 99 -7.44 0.14 -8.90
CA CYS A 99 -7.41 -1.16 -8.25
C CYS A 99 -8.24 -1.14 -6.94
N TRP A 100 -8.13 -0.08 -6.14
CA TRP A 100 -8.93 0.08 -4.93
C TRP A 100 -10.43 0.21 -5.20
N LEU A 101 -10.83 0.87 -6.28
CA LEU A 101 -12.23 0.92 -6.70
C LEU A 101 -12.77 -0.50 -6.97
N SER A 102 -12.04 -1.30 -7.74
CA SER A 102 -12.43 -2.70 -8.00
C SER A 102 -12.52 -3.54 -6.71
N VAL A 103 -11.56 -3.39 -5.80
CA VAL A 103 -11.57 -4.07 -4.50
C VAL A 103 -12.79 -3.65 -3.68
N LYS A 104 -13.05 -2.35 -3.55
CA LYS A 104 -14.20 -1.82 -2.79
C LYS A 104 -15.53 -2.32 -3.36
N CYS A 105 -15.69 -2.34 -4.68
CA CYS A 105 -16.90 -2.88 -5.31
C CYS A 105 -17.12 -4.36 -4.96
N ARG A 106 -16.07 -5.19 -5.05
CA ARG A 106 -16.18 -6.62 -4.75
C ARG A 106 -16.42 -6.89 -3.26
N VAL A 107 -15.73 -6.15 -2.39
CA VAL A 107 -15.93 -6.20 -0.94
C VAL A 107 -17.37 -5.80 -0.58
N GLY A 108 -17.91 -4.76 -1.20
CA GLY A 108 -19.31 -4.36 -1.01
C GLY A 108 -20.28 -5.49 -1.32
N GLN A 109 -20.12 -6.15 -2.47
CA GLN A 109 -20.94 -7.30 -2.87
C GLN A 109 -20.87 -8.47 -1.87
N TRP A 110 -19.68 -8.76 -1.34
CA TRP A 110 -19.50 -9.82 -0.35
C TRP A 110 -20.18 -9.51 0.98
N LEU A 111 -20.08 -8.25 1.42
CA LEU A 111 -20.76 -7.77 2.62
C LEU A 111 -22.29 -7.83 2.45
N ASP A 112 -22.80 -7.50 1.26
CA ASP A 112 -24.23 -7.63 0.94
C ASP A 112 -24.71 -9.09 0.98
N TRP A 113 -23.83 -10.04 0.69
CA TRP A 113 -24.07 -11.48 0.84
C TRP A 113 -23.85 -12.03 2.25
N GLY A 114 -23.55 -11.17 3.22
CA GLY A 114 -23.38 -11.53 4.63
C GLY A 114 -22.04 -12.17 4.97
N MET A 115 -21.03 -12.06 4.11
CA MET A 115 -19.68 -12.55 4.39
C MET A 115 -18.91 -11.56 5.26
N ASP A 116 -18.10 -12.05 6.21
CA ASP A 116 -17.17 -11.21 6.98
C ASP A 116 -15.82 -11.12 6.27
N LEU A 117 -15.28 -9.90 6.12
CA LEU A 117 -13.94 -9.67 5.56
C LEU A 117 -12.84 -10.38 6.35
N ARG A 118 -13.05 -10.62 7.65
CA ARG A 118 -12.11 -11.36 8.49
C ARG A 118 -12.03 -12.85 8.18
N GLN A 119 -13.00 -13.39 7.44
CA GLN A 119 -13.03 -14.79 7.02
C GLN A 119 -12.42 -15.02 5.63
N ALA A 120 -12.10 -13.93 4.92
CA ALA A 120 -11.65 -13.97 3.52
C ALA A 120 -10.13 -13.75 3.34
N VAL A 121 -9.37 -13.57 4.42
CA VAL A 121 -7.92 -13.34 4.44
C VAL A 121 -7.23 -14.47 5.20
#